data_AF-A0A818TYV6-F1
#
_entry.id   AF-A0A818TYV6-F1
#
_cell.length_a   1.000
_cell.length_b   1.000
_cell.length_c   1.000
_cell.angle_alpha   90.00
_cell.angle_beta   90.00
_cell.angle_gamma   90.00
#
_symmetry.space_group_name_H-M   'P 1'
#
loop_
_entity.id
_entity.type
_entity.pdbx_description
1 polymer ?
#
loop_
_entity_poly.entity_id
_entity_poly.type
_entity_poly.pdbx_seq_one_letter_code
_entity_poly.pdbx_strand_id
1 'polypeptide(L)'
;MLFLYLTWWSWCLLFSCFTQTNASCSNDEDLQRHQCTCSSTHGYIQCSSLPSKCRTCYYYNVIFFDENVNILPSEAFRSYDLFDYDSNKSFTIQFALLNGISTNTFSKIDIDQERTLSIKISKYTSSRIPTRIFDEISMQPKSKIDIEIFNVTSSLLTVEQYAFDGIKYSYESEFRFSILYLKDKLEFQSNAGSILLPSYATMEFYFSNFLQVSLNEHSFDHITQEHASQLRIQFDHFQYAILDHTSFFDLHQLDQSQFYLTFSNFQSITIEKTLFDTITQLKSSIIFSIYNITNDLCLPAETFSQIKQDINSTFQFQINYGKNILFTPNTFINISQRAQSKLAIFITNSLDVYFSHQSLNYFHQEDRSLLDIWIKYGKNLIFEDNAIQNIDIWRSSIMRIGFQHSYGTLQMATNAFVNINEGQGGQILFQIMNSTDFYFRFNQSITLERLEILDRILTDNDLCRIIDIPAHIPIKILPNNLCSCSVLYLYRRLRHTVNPLILKDLTPWCYFNMSLDEKAYQENKCSFNKQIHNCHQMQGEIN
;
A
#
# COMPACT_ATOMS: atom_id res chain seq x y z
N MET A 1 -26.72 -65.81 -51.34
CA MET A 1 -25.92 -64.57 -51.15
C MET A 1 -26.77 -63.36 -50.78
N LEU A 2 -27.92 -63.10 -51.43
CA LEU A 2 -28.80 -61.97 -51.08
C LEU A 2 -29.33 -62.01 -49.63
N PHE A 3 -29.62 -63.22 -49.11
CA PHE A 3 -30.12 -63.41 -47.75
C PHE A 3 -29.08 -63.09 -46.66
N LEU A 4 -27.79 -63.30 -46.93
CA LEU A 4 -26.69 -62.97 -46.02
C LEU A 4 -26.42 -61.46 -45.96
N TYR A 5 -26.65 -60.74 -47.07
CA TYR A 5 -26.56 -59.28 -47.08
C TYR A 5 -27.71 -58.62 -46.32
N LEU A 6 -28.94 -59.15 -46.42
CA LEU A 6 -30.10 -58.59 -45.72
C LEU A 6 -30.03 -58.79 -44.20
N THR A 7 -29.47 -59.91 -43.72
CA THR A 7 -29.27 -60.13 -42.28
C THR A 7 -28.16 -59.25 -41.70
N TRP A 8 -27.15 -58.92 -42.50
CA TRP A 8 -26.04 -58.08 -42.04
C TRP A 8 -26.43 -56.61 -41.89
N TRP A 9 -27.26 -56.09 -42.81
CA TRP A 9 -27.82 -54.74 -42.69
C TRP A 9 -28.88 -54.63 -41.59
N SER A 10 -29.67 -55.67 -41.37
CA SER A 10 -30.61 -55.75 -40.23
C SER A 10 -29.87 -55.72 -38.88
N TRP A 11 -28.74 -56.42 -38.77
CA TRP A 11 -27.90 -56.37 -37.57
C TRP A 11 -27.18 -55.04 -37.40
N CYS A 12 -26.67 -54.43 -38.47
CA CYS A 12 -26.07 -53.09 -38.39
C CYS A 12 -27.12 -52.02 -38.01
N LEU A 13 -28.35 -52.10 -38.53
CA LEU A 13 -29.42 -51.17 -38.16
C LEU A 13 -29.89 -51.38 -36.72
N LEU A 14 -30.01 -52.62 -36.25
CA LEU A 14 -30.34 -52.91 -34.84
C LEU A 14 -29.20 -52.50 -33.90
N PHE A 15 -27.93 -52.76 -34.24
CA PHE A 15 -26.80 -52.30 -33.44
C PHE A 15 -26.69 -50.77 -33.43
N SER A 16 -26.89 -50.09 -34.57
CA SER A 16 -26.86 -48.62 -34.64
C SER A 16 -28.03 -47.97 -33.90
N CYS A 17 -29.19 -48.62 -33.83
CA CYS A 17 -30.36 -48.11 -33.09
C CYS A 17 -30.23 -48.36 -31.57
N PHE A 18 -29.48 -49.38 -31.14
CA PHE A 18 -29.17 -49.62 -29.72
C PHE A 18 -27.89 -48.95 -29.22
N THR A 19 -26.97 -48.53 -30.10
CA THR A 19 -25.77 -47.78 -29.71
C THR A 19 -25.94 -46.26 -29.77
N GLN A 20 -27.07 -45.75 -30.26
CA GLN A 20 -27.43 -44.33 -30.24
C GLN A 20 -28.58 -43.97 -29.29
N THR A 21 -28.69 -44.64 -28.13
CA THR A 21 -29.10 -43.86 -26.95
C THR A 21 -27.86 -43.09 -26.47
N ASN A 22 -27.46 -42.07 -27.24
CA ASN A 22 -26.77 -40.94 -26.66
C ASN A 22 -27.74 -40.40 -25.61
N ALA A 23 -27.54 -40.79 -24.36
CA ALA A 23 -28.18 -40.11 -23.25
C ALA A 23 -27.73 -38.65 -23.35
N SER A 24 -28.58 -37.81 -23.93
CA SER A 24 -28.38 -36.37 -23.93
C SER A 24 -28.39 -35.93 -22.47
N CYS A 25 -27.27 -35.41 -21.97
CA CYS A 25 -27.31 -34.68 -20.71
C CYS A 25 -28.16 -33.43 -20.99
N SER A 26 -29.27 -33.26 -20.28
CA SER A 26 -30.17 -32.11 -20.43
C SER A 26 -29.42 -30.80 -20.18
N ASN A 27 -29.78 -29.73 -20.90
CA ASN A 27 -29.13 -28.42 -20.86
C ASN A 27 -28.68 -27.96 -19.46
N ASP A 28 -27.50 -27.30 -19.44
CA ASP A 28 -26.79 -26.69 -18.31
C ASP A 28 -27.65 -25.96 -17.26
N GLU A 29 -28.76 -25.33 -17.67
CA GLU A 29 -29.57 -24.48 -16.77
C GLU A 29 -30.31 -25.26 -15.67
N ASP A 30 -30.77 -26.49 -15.95
CA ASP A 30 -31.42 -27.33 -14.93
C ASP A 30 -30.39 -27.99 -14.00
N LEU A 31 -29.16 -28.18 -14.47
CA LEU A 31 -28.09 -28.85 -13.73
C LEU A 31 -27.38 -27.94 -12.72
N GLN A 32 -27.25 -26.63 -13.01
CA GLN A 32 -26.71 -25.64 -12.07
C GLN A 32 -27.54 -25.52 -10.77
N ARG A 33 -28.83 -25.90 -10.81
CA ARG A 33 -29.72 -25.85 -9.64
C ARG A 33 -29.48 -26.97 -8.62
N HIS A 34 -28.75 -28.03 -8.97
CA HIS A 34 -28.77 -29.28 -8.22
C HIS A 34 -27.60 -29.50 -7.23
N GLN A 35 -26.71 -28.53 -7.04
CA GLN A 35 -25.61 -28.59 -6.05
C GLN A 35 -24.89 -29.94 -6.02
N CYS A 36 -24.51 -30.45 -7.18
CA CYS A 36 -23.81 -31.72 -7.28
C CYS A 36 -22.44 -31.66 -6.57
N THR A 37 -22.11 -32.68 -5.78
CA THR A 37 -20.87 -32.71 -4.98
C THR A 37 -19.83 -33.62 -5.62
N CYS A 38 -18.59 -33.15 -5.71
CA CYS A 38 -17.48 -33.93 -6.24
C CYS A 38 -16.77 -34.69 -5.12
N SER A 39 -16.66 -36.02 -5.24
CA SER A 39 -15.86 -36.80 -4.29
C SER A 39 -14.40 -36.87 -4.74
N SER A 40 -13.47 -36.33 -3.93
CA SER A 40 -12.05 -36.37 -4.25
C SER A 40 -11.48 -37.79 -4.15
N THR A 41 -12.11 -38.66 -3.33
CA THR A 41 -11.69 -40.05 -3.11
C THR A 41 -12.07 -40.98 -4.24
N HIS A 42 -13.11 -40.65 -5.00
CA HIS A 42 -13.68 -41.55 -6.01
C HIS A 42 -13.58 -41.03 -7.44
N GLY A 43 -13.22 -39.75 -7.63
CA GLY A 43 -13.06 -39.14 -8.95
C GLY A 43 -14.36 -38.98 -9.75
N TYR A 44 -15.53 -38.98 -9.09
CA TYR A 44 -16.83 -38.76 -9.72
C TYR A 44 -17.80 -37.92 -8.84
N ILE A 45 -18.84 -37.36 -9.49
CA ILE A 45 -19.90 -36.57 -8.84
C ILE A 45 -20.89 -37.50 -8.11
N GLN A 46 -21.21 -37.20 -6.85
CA GLN A 46 -22.43 -37.69 -6.20
C GLN A 46 -23.60 -36.73 -6.49
N CYS A 47 -24.36 -37.05 -7.54
CA CYS A 47 -25.65 -36.41 -7.79
C CYS A 47 -26.72 -37.50 -7.90
N SER A 48 -27.61 -37.56 -6.91
CA SER A 48 -28.61 -38.63 -6.76
C SER A 48 -29.63 -38.67 -7.90
N SER A 49 -29.79 -37.57 -8.65
CA SER A 49 -30.78 -37.41 -9.71
C SER A 49 -30.27 -37.59 -11.15
N LEU A 50 -28.96 -37.79 -11.38
CA LEU A 50 -28.40 -37.84 -12.75
C LEU A 50 -27.98 -39.24 -13.22
N PRO A 51 -28.07 -39.56 -14.52
CA PRO A 51 -27.52 -40.79 -15.10
C PRO A 51 -26.01 -40.87 -14.85
N SER A 52 -25.48 -42.06 -14.57
CA SER A 52 -24.05 -42.27 -14.27
C SER A 52 -23.07 -41.70 -15.31
N LYS A 53 -23.49 -41.66 -16.58
CA LYS A 53 -22.71 -41.09 -17.70
C LYS A 53 -22.60 -39.55 -17.67
N CYS A 54 -23.48 -38.84 -16.97
CA CYS A 54 -23.46 -37.38 -16.79
C CYS A 54 -22.85 -36.97 -15.42
N ARG A 55 -22.22 -37.90 -14.69
CA ARG A 55 -21.64 -37.68 -13.34
C ARG A 55 -20.13 -37.42 -13.38
N THR A 56 -19.66 -36.58 -14.30
CA THR A 56 -18.27 -36.13 -14.33
C THR A 56 -18.16 -34.72 -13.75
N CYS A 57 -17.16 -34.45 -12.91
CA CYS A 57 -16.90 -33.13 -12.28
C CYS A 57 -16.59 -32.01 -13.29
N TYR A 58 -16.65 -32.31 -14.59
CA TYR A 58 -15.88 -31.65 -15.64
C TYR A 58 -16.75 -31.00 -16.74
N TYR A 59 -18.08 -31.05 -16.61
CA TYR A 59 -18.99 -30.30 -17.49
C TYR A 59 -19.43 -28.95 -16.90
N TYR A 60 -18.99 -28.61 -15.69
CA TYR A 60 -19.48 -27.45 -14.96
C TYR A 60 -18.41 -26.37 -14.88
N ASN A 61 -18.83 -25.12 -15.04
CA ASN A 61 -18.01 -23.94 -14.73
C ASN A 61 -17.75 -23.78 -13.22
N VAL A 62 -18.31 -24.66 -12.38
CA VAL A 62 -18.13 -24.67 -10.93
C VAL A 62 -17.97 -26.11 -10.43
N ILE A 63 -16.89 -26.41 -9.71
CA ILE A 63 -16.69 -27.63 -8.93
C ILE A 63 -16.90 -27.30 -7.45
N PHE A 64 -17.74 -28.07 -6.76
CA PHE A 64 -17.99 -27.92 -5.32
C PHE A 64 -17.61 -29.21 -4.55
N PHE A 65 -16.75 -29.05 -3.56
CA PHE A 65 -16.40 -30.07 -2.57
C PHE A 65 -17.04 -29.70 -1.24
N ASP A 66 -18.16 -30.36 -0.90
CA ASP A 66 -18.89 -30.19 0.37
C ASP A 66 -18.28 -31.01 1.52
N GLU A 67 -17.59 -32.09 1.15
CA GLU A 67 -16.88 -32.97 2.07
C GLU A 67 -15.59 -32.35 2.62
N ASN A 68 -15.10 -32.93 3.72
CA ASN A 68 -13.77 -32.62 4.24
C ASN A 68 -12.71 -33.19 3.30
N VAL A 69 -12.02 -32.32 2.57
CA VAL A 69 -10.88 -32.71 1.73
C VAL A 69 -9.62 -32.73 2.59
N ASN A 70 -9.11 -33.93 2.87
CA ASN A 70 -7.99 -34.10 3.81
C ASN A 70 -6.66 -33.52 3.30
N ILE A 71 -6.33 -33.70 2.02
CA ILE A 71 -5.20 -33.00 1.38
C ILE A 71 -5.41 -33.04 -0.13
N LEU A 72 -5.17 -31.91 -0.82
CA LEU A 72 -5.03 -31.93 -2.27
C LEU A 72 -3.63 -32.43 -2.63
N PRO A 73 -3.50 -33.55 -3.37
CA PRO A 73 -2.20 -34.05 -3.78
C PRO A 73 -1.57 -33.16 -4.86
N SER A 74 -0.27 -33.33 -5.08
CA SER A 74 0.41 -32.77 -6.25
C SER A 74 -0.32 -33.15 -7.53
N GLU A 75 -0.37 -32.23 -8.50
CA GLU A 75 -1.01 -32.43 -9.81
C GLU A 75 -2.51 -32.79 -9.75
N ALA A 76 -3.21 -32.52 -8.65
CA ALA A 76 -4.65 -32.80 -8.53
C ALA A 76 -5.48 -32.17 -9.67
N PHE A 77 -5.04 -31.01 -10.16
CA PHE A 77 -5.65 -30.26 -11.25
C PHE A 77 -4.80 -30.23 -12.52
N ARG A 78 -4.04 -31.30 -12.80
CA ARG A 78 -3.13 -31.34 -13.95
C ARG A 78 -3.84 -31.46 -15.30
N SER A 79 -3.42 -30.64 -16.27
CA SER A 79 -3.86 -30.72 -17.66
C SER A 79 -5.39 -30.67 -17.82
N TYR A 80 -6.04 -29.95 -16.91
CA TYR A 80 -7.46 -29.70 -17.03
C TYR A 80 -7.69 -28.72 -18.17
N ASP A 81 -8.41 -29.19 -19.18
CA ASP A 81 -9.00 -28.34 -20.20
C ASP A 81 -10.21 -27.63 -19.57
N LEU A 82 -9.93 -26.59 -18.78
CA LEU A 82 -10.94 -25.90 -17.96
C LEU A 82 -11.93 -25.07 -18.80
N PHE A 83 -11.66 -24.91 -20.10
CA PHE A 83 -12.39 -24.00 -20.97
C PHE A 83 -12.71 -24.69 -22.30
N ASP A 84 -13.80 -25.47 -22.33
CA ASP A 84 -14.31 -26.01 -23.58
C ASP A 84 -14.78 -24.86 -24.51
N TYR A 85 -14.45 -24.98 -25.79
CA TYR A 85 -14.13 -23.92 -26.77
C TYR A 85 -15.23 -22.85 -27.09
N ASP A 86 -16.39 -22.85 -26.45
CA ASP A 86 -17.55 -22.03 -26.85
C ASP A 86 -18.27 -21.25 -25.73
N SER A 87 -17.91 -21.43 -24.45
CA SER A 87 -18.60 -20.70 -23.37
C SER A 87 -17.75 -19.53 -22.92
N ASN A 88 -18.25 -18.28 -22.82
CA ASN A 88 -17.54 -17.10 -22.26
C ASN A 88 -17.36 -17.12 -20.72
N LYS A 89 -17.39 -18.31 -20.10
CA LYS A 89 -17.59 -18.47 -18.67
C LYS A 89 -16.28 -18.64 -17.91
N SER A 90 -16.25 -18.12 -16.68
CA SER A 90 -15.18 -18.31 -15.69
C SER A 90 -15.34 -19.66 -15.00
N PHE A 91 -14.24 -20.29 -14.61
CA PHE A 91 -14.22 -21.55 -13.90
C PHE A 91 -14.00 -21.33 -12.40
N THR A 92 -14.74 -22.03 -11.55
CA THR A 92 -14.65 -21.92 -10.09
C THR A 92 -14.46 -23.28 -9.42
N ILE A 93 -13.55 -23.38 -8.46
CA ILE A 93 -13.38 -24.53 -7.58
C ILE A 93 -13.67 -24.07 -6.16
N GLN A 94 -14.57 -24.76 -5.45
CA GLN A 94 -14.98 -24.39 -4.11
C GLN A 94 -14.81 -25.55 -3.14
N PHE A 95 -14.25 -25.27 -1.97
CA PHE A 95 -14.06 -26.22 -0.88
C PHE A 95 -14.76 -25.72 0.37
N ALA A 96 -15.70 -26.51 0.91
CA ALA A 96 -16.30 -26.24 2.21
C ALA A 96 -15.28 -26.35 3.34
N LEU A 97 -14.42 -27.38 3.29
CA LEU A 97 -13.31 -27.58 4.23
C LEU A 97 -12.12 -28.25 3.52
N LEU A 98 -10.95 -27.62 3.60
CA LEU A 98 -9.70 -28.13 3.06
C LEU A 98 -8.62 -28.19 4.15
N ASN A 99 -8.13 -29.39 4.43
CA ASN A 99 -7.14 -29.61 5.48
C ASN A 99 -5.72 -29.25 5.05
N GLY A 100 -5.40 -29.26 3.75
CA GLY A 100 -4.09 -28.87 3.24
C GLY A 100 -3.96 -28.95 1.72
N ILE A 101 -2.97 -28.24 1.19
CA ILE A 101 -2.58 -28.22 -0.23
C ILE A 101 -1.15 -28.75 -0.32
N SER A 102 -0.84 -29.54 -1.35
CA SER A 102 0.53 -29.97 -1.65
C SER A 102 1.21 -29.01 -2.63
N THR A 103 2.54 -29.03 -2.69
CA THR A 103 3.29 -28.41 -3.79
C THR A 103 2.81 -28.95 -5.15
N ASN A 104 2.82 -28.08 -6.17
CA ASN A 104 2.43 -28.31 -7.57
C ASN A 104 1.01 -28.86 -7.73
N THR A 105 0.09 -28.52 -6.82
CA THR A 105 -1.31 -28.99 -6.88
C THR A 105 -1.99 -28.58 -8.18
N PHE A 106 -1.75 -27.35 -8.62
CA PHE A 106 -2.23 -26.82 -9.91
C PHE A 106 -1.08 -26.84 -10.89
N SER A 107 -1.13 -27.73 -11.89
CA SER A 107 -0.01 -27.95 -12.82
C SER A 107 -0.48 -27.97 -14.26
N LYS A 108 0.26 -27.34 -15.17
CA LYS A 108 0.02 -27.39 -16.63
C LYS A 108 -1.43 -27.05 -17.00
N ILE A 109 -1.91 -25.92 -16.49
CA ILE A 109 -3.23 -25.39 -16.78
C ILE A 109 -3.04 -24.15 -17.66
N ASP A 110 -3.77 -24.11 -18.76
CA ASP A 110 -3.85 -22.95 -19.63
C ASP A 110 -5.16 -22.20 -19.32
N ILE A 111 -5.06 -20.92 -18.99
CA ILE A 111 -6.20 -20.05 -18.72
C ILE A 111 -6.42 -19.17 -19.93
N ASP A 112 -7.55 -19.40 -20.60
CA ASP A 112 -7.90 -18.71 -21.84
C ASP A 112 -8.09 -17.21 -21.69
N GLN A 113 -8.04 -16.52 -22.83
CA GLN A 113 -8.14 -15.07 -22.92
C GLN A 113 -9.42 -14.57 -22.24
N GLU A 114 -9.29 -13.52 -21.43
CA GLU A 114 -10.40 -12.88 -20.69
C GLU A 114 -11.15 -13.83 -19.73
N ARG A 115 -10.58 -15.00 -19.38
CA ARG A 115 -11.18 -15.97 -18.46
C ARG A 115 -10.65 -15.87 -17.05
N THR A 116 -11.41 -16.41 -16.10
CA THR A 116 -11.02 -16.45 -14.70
C THR A 116 -11.04 -17.87 -14.17
N LEU A 117 -9.98 -18.26 -13.46
CA LEU A 117 -9.95 -19.39 -12.54
C LEU A 117 -10.14 -18.85 -11.11
N SER A 118 -11.24 -19.20 -10.45
CA SER A 118 -11.51 -18.84 -9.06
C SER A 118 -11.40 -20.06 -8.15
N ILE A 119 -10.63 -20.00 -7.08
CA ILE A 119 -10.49 -21.06 -6.08
C ILE A 119 -10.92 -20.50 -4.73
N LYS A 120 -12.00 -21.05 -4.16
CA LYS A 120 -12.60 -20.57 -2.91
C LYS A 120 -12.55 -21.63 -1.84
N ILE A 121 -12.00 -21.31 -0.69
CA ILE A 121 -11.85 -22.23 0.43
C ILE A 121 -12.58 -21.62 1.64
N SER A 122 -13.74 -22.16 1.99
CA SER A 122 -14.54 -21.66 3.11
C SER A 122 -13.85 -21.87 4.46
N LYS A 123 -13.17 -23.01 4.65
CA LYS A 123 -12.41 -23.32 5.86
C LYS A 123 -11.11 -24.03 5.53
N TYR A 124 -9.98 -23.46 5.93
CA TYR A 124 -8.65 -24.03 5.76
C TYR A 124 -8.06 -24.39 7.14
N THR A 125 -7.56 -25.61 7.32
CA THR A 125 -7.05 -26.05 8.64
C THR A 125 -5.54 -26.22 8.70
N SER A 126 -4.85 -26.21 7.56
CA SER A 126 -3.40 -26.26 7.53
C SER A 126 -2.80 -25.00 8.17
N SER A 127 -1.64 -25.15 8.79
CA SER A 127 -0.81 -24.04 9.27
C SER A 127 0.12 -23.48 8.20
N ARG A 128 -0.01 -23.92 6.94
CA ARG A 128 0.89 -23.50 5.86
C ARG A 128 0.19 -23.31 4.51
N ILE A 129 0.71 -22.36 3.74
CA ILE A 129 0.58 -22.26 2.29
C ILE A 129 1.90 -22.78 1.71
N PRO A 130 1.89 -23.92 0.97
CA PRO A 130 3.12 -24.60 0.61
C PRO A 130 3.93 -23.87 -0.47
N THR A 131 5.22 -24.16 -0.56
CA THR A 131 6.07 -23.75 -1.70
C THR A 131 5.47 -24.24 -3.02
N ARG A 132 5.48 -23.37 -4.04
CA ARG A 132 5.03 -23.63 -5.42
C ARG A 132 3.68 -24.34 -5.49
N ILE A 133 2.61 -23.64 -5.16
CA ILE A 133 1.25 -24.19 -5.35
C ILE A 133 0.97 -24.44 -6.85
N PHE A 134 1.62 -23.65 -7.70
CA PHE A 134 1.49 -23.68 -9.15
C PHE A 134 2.74 -24.24 -9.83
N ASP A 135 2.51 -24.92 -10.95
CA ASP A 135 3.57 -25.45 -11.80
C ASP A 135 3.17 -25.30 -13.28
N GLU A 136 3.89 -24.48 -14.03
CA GLU A 136 3.63 -24.23 -15.45
C GLU A 136 2.18 -23.81 -15.77
N ILE A 137 1.62 -22.89 -14.98
CA ILE A 137 0.32 -22.27 -15.31
C ILE A 137 0.55 -21.20 -16.37
N SER A 138 -0.21 -21.22 -17.46
CA SER A 138 -0.12 -20.23 -18.53
C SER A 138 -1.36 -19.35 -18.55
N MET A 139 -1.17 -18.05 -18.41
CA MET A 139 -2.24 -17.06 -18.48
C MET A 139 -2.26 -16.42 -19.86
N GLN A 140 -3.36 -16.54 -20.60
CA GLN A 140 -3.57 -15.79 -21.85
C GLN A 140 -3.94 -14.32 -21.55
N PRO A 141 -3.95 -13.40 -22.55
CA PRO A 141 -4.20 -11.98 -22.30
C PRO A 141 -5.49 -11.73 -21.50
N LYS A 142 -5.41 -10.79 -20.54
CA LYS A 142 -6.54 -10.38 -19.66
C LYS A 142 -7.15 -11.51 -18.82
N SER A 143 -6.50 -12.66 -18.74
CA SER A 143 -6.98 -13.76 -17.90
C SER A 143 -6.70 -13.50 -16.42
N LYS A 144 -7.39 -14.22 -15.54
CA LYS A 144 -7.35 -14.00 -14.09
C LYS A 144 -7.26 -15.30 -13.30
N ILE A 145 -6.52 -15.27 -12.20
CA ILE A 145 -6.53 -16.30 -11.16
C ILE A 145 -6.86 -15.61 -9.84
N ASP A 146 -7.88 -16.10 -9.14
CA ASP A 146 -8.31 -15.58 -7.84
C ASP A 146 -8.40 -16.72 -6.82
N ILE A 147 -7.55 -16.70 -5.80
CA ILE A 147 -7.58 -17.64 -4.68
C ILE A 147 -8.07 -16.90 -3.43
N GLU A 148 -9.13 -17.40 -2.81
CA GLU A 148 -9.77 -16.81 -1.63
C GLU A 148 -9.96 -17.86 -0.54
N ILE A 149 -9.33 -17.63 0.62
CA ILE A 149 -9.53 -18.42 1.84
C ILE A 149 -10.34 -17.59 2.83
N PHE A 150 -11.57 -18.02 3.11
CA PHE A 150 -12.47 -17.28 3.99
C PHE A 150 -12.06 -17.37 5.46
N ASN A 151 -11.64 -18.55 5.93
CA ASN A 151 -11.33 -18.79 7.33
C ASN A 151 -10.18 -19.79 7.48
N VAL A 152 -9.07 -19.34 8.05
CA VAL A 152 -7.94 -20.17 8.45
C VAL A 152 -8.03 -20.45 9.96
N THR A 153 -8.16 -21.73 10.30
CA THR A 153 -8.43 -22.16 11.69
C THR A 153 -7.19 -22.48 12.52
N SER A 154 -6.04 -22.66 11.86
CA SER A 154 -4.75 -22.76 12.52
C SER A 154 -4.42 -21.43 13.19
N SER A 155 -3.83 -21.49 14.39
CA SER A 155 -3.39 -20.30 15.12
C SER A 155 -2.24 -19.58 14.42
N LEU A 156 -1.40 -20.33 13.70
CA LEU A 156 -0.32 -19.79 12.89
C LEU A 156 -0.52 -20.24 11.45
N LEU A 157 -0.48 -19.29 10.52
CA LEU A 157 -0.34 -19.56 9.11
C LEU A 157 1.00 -19.04 8.61
N THR A 158 1.78 -19.95 8.04
CA THR A 158 3.04 -19.63 7.38
C THR A 158 2.88 -19.69 5.87
N VAL A 159 3.24 -18.62 5.17
CA VAL A 159 3.43 -18.66 3.71
C VAL A 159 4.87 -19.09 3.44
N GLU A 160 5.05 -20.28 2.88
CA GLU A 160 6.36 -20.85 2.60
C GLU A 160 7.04 -20.13 1.43
N GLN A 161 8.36 -20.31 1.30
CA GLN A 161 9.19 -19.76 0.23
C GLN A 161 8.60 -20.08 -1.17
N TYR A 162 8.61 -19.11 -2.09
CA TYR A 162 8.15 -19.27 -3.49
C TYR A 162 6.74 -19.88 -3.62
N ALA A 163 5.83 -19.59 -2.68
CA ALA A 163 4.49 -20.19 -2.65
C ALA A 163 3.70 -19.95 -3.96
N PHE A 164 3.91 -18.78 -4.58
CA PHE A 164 3.15 -18.31 -5.74
C PHE A 164 3.96 -18.32 -7.05
N ASP A 165 5.14 -18.93 -7.06
CA ASP A 165 5.91 -19.17 -8.28
C ASP A 165 5.18 -20.16 -9.21
N GLY A 166 5.60 -20.21 -10.48
CA GLY A 166 5.11 -21.19 -11.46
C GLY A 166 3.99 -20.69 -12.38
N ILE A 167 3.61 -19.42 -12.27
CA ILE A 167 2.66 -18.75 -13.16
C ILE A 167 3.39 -17.98 -14.26
N LYS A 168 3.01 -18.22 -15.52
CA LYS A 168 3.46 -17.46 -16.69
C LYS A 168 2.36 -16.49 -17.08
N TYR A 169 2.63 -15.20 -16.90
CA TYR A 169 1.70 -14.13 -17.21
C TYR A 169 1.77 -13.71 -18.68
N SER A 170 0.64 -13.26 -19.22
CA SER A 170 0.56 -12.54 -20.49
C SER A 170 0.01 -11.12 -20.26
N TYR A 171 -0.18 -10.35 -21.33
CA TYR A 171 -0.63 -8.96 -21.30
C TYR A 171 -1.93 -8.78 -20.48
N GLU A 172 -1.93 -7.82 -19.53
CA GLU A 172 -3.09 -7.49 -18.68
C GLU A 172 -3.61 -8.67 -17.80
N SER A 173 -2.78 -9.68 -17.53
CA SER A 173 -3.16 -10.80 -16.65
C SER A 173 -3.20 -10.41 -15.18
N GLU A 174 -4.12 -10.98 -14.39
CA GLU A 174 -4.29 -10.66 -12.97
C GLU A 174 -4.19 -11.91 -12.07
N PHE A 175 -3.34 -11.88 -11.05
CA PHE A 175 -3.31 -12.88 -9.98
C PHE A 175 -3.67 -12.25 -8.63
N ARG A 176 -4.61 -12.87 -7.92
CA ARG A 176 -5.03 -12.45 -6.58
C ARG A 176 -5.01 -13.62 -5.61
N PHE A 177 -4.44 -13.40 -4.44
CA PHE A 177 -4.49 -14.32 -3.31
C PHE A 177 -4.99 -13.58 -2.07
N SER A 178 -6.01 -14.13 -1.41
CA SER A 178 -6.68 -13.48 -0.28
C SER A 178 -6.99 -14.42 0.87
N ILE A 179 -6.83 -13.91 2.09
CA ILE A 179 -7.26 -14.53 3.35
C ILE A 179 -8.14 -13.53 4.09
N LEU A 180 -9.39 -13.87 4.35
CA LEU A 180 -10.36 -12.96 4.96
C LEU A 180 -10.43 -13.05 6.48
N TYR A 181 -10.10 -14.20 7.05
CA TYR A 181 -10.01 -14.41 8.49
C TYR A 181 -8.92 -15.43 8.80
N LEU A 182 -8.03 -15.07 9.70
CA LEU A 182 -6.98 -15.94 10.23
C LEU A 182 -6.99 -15.85 11.74
N LYS A 183 -6.98 -17.00 12.41
CA LYS A 183 -7.21 -17.08 13.85
C LYS A 183 -6.28 -16.18 14.68
N ASP A 184 -4.95 -16.33 14.56
CA ASP A 184 -4.01 -15.54 15.36
C ASP A 184 -2.91 -14.88 14.51
N LYS A 185 -1.89 -15.62 14.04
CA LYS A 185 -0.66 -15.05 13.46
C LYS A 185 -0.44 -15.42 12.00
N LEU A 186 -0.08 -14.43 11.18
CA LEU A 186 0.46 -14.58 9.82
C LEU A 186 1.98 -14.41 9.82
N GLU A 187 2.69 -15.31 9.15
CA GLU A 187 4.14 -15.26 9.00
C GLU A 187 4.56 -15.65 7.57
N PHE A 188 5.65 -15.05 7.09
CA PHE A 188 6.24 -15.35 5.79
C PHE A 188 7.65 -15.95 6.00
N GLN A 189 7.92 -17.06 5.32
CA GLN A 189 9.28 -17.61 5.24
C GLN A 189 10.12 -16.84 4.23
N SER A 190 11.44 -17.10 4.26
CA SER A 190 12.39 -16.48 3.34
C SER A 190 11.96 -16.63 1.88
N ASN A 191 11.97 -15.54 1.11
CA ASN A 191 11.59 -15.54 -0.30
C ASN A 191 10.16 -16.09 -0.56
N ALA A 192 9.24 -15.96 0.41
CA ALA A 192 7.82 -16.31 0.20
C ALA A 192 7.24 -15.69 -1.08
N GLY A 193 7.76 -14.52 -1.47
CA GLY A 193 7.52 -13.92 -2.78
C GLY A 193 8.73 -13.18 -3.33
N SER A 194 9.77 -13.89 -3.79
CA SER A 194 10.63 -13.32 -4.81
C SER A 194 9.76 -13.05 -6.05
N ILE A 195 9.27 -11.82 -6.19
CA ILE A 195 8.25 -11.48 -7.18
C ILE A 195 8.94 -10.89 -8.40
N LEU A 196 8.87 -11.62 -9.51
CA LEU A 196 9.13 -11.08 -10.84
C LEU A 196 7.79 -10.86 -11.53
N LEU A 197 7.39 -9.59 -11.64
CA LEU A 197 6.13 -9.23 -12.27
C LEU A 197 6.37 -8.71 -13.69
N PRO A 198 5.97 -9.45 -14.73
CA PRO A 198 6.20 -9.07 -16.12
C PRO A 198 5.29 -7.91 -16.55
N SER A 199 5.56 -7.36 -17.73
CA SER A 199 4.91 -6.15 -18.20
C SER A 199 3.38 -6.30 -18.26
N TYR A 200 2.67 -5.25 -17.85
CA TYR A 200 1.20 -5.18 -17.81
C TYR A 200 0.50 -6.19 -16.89
N ALA A 201 1.22 -6.99 -16.11
CA ALA A 201 0.61 -7.92 -15.16
C ALA A 201 0.22 -7.22 -13.84
N THR A 202 -0.84 -7.71 -13.19
CA THR A 202 -1.23 -7.29 -11.84
C THR A 202 -1.17 -8.47 -10.86
N MET A 203 -0.59 -8.23 -9.70
CA MET A 203 -0.52 -9.18 -8.58
C MET A 203 -1.03 -8.53 -7.30
N GLU A 204 -1.96 -9.19 -6.59
CA GLU A 204 -2.54 -8.69 -5.35
C GLU A 204 -2.52 -9.75 -4.24
N PHE A 205 -2.01 -9.36 -3.07
CA PHE A 205 -2.08 -10.11 -1.82
C PHE A 205 -2.92 -9.34 -0.80
N TYR A 206 -4.00 -9.96 -0.30
CA TYR A 206 -4.91 -9.35 0.68
C TYR A 206 -5.07 -10.25 1.91
N PHE A 207 -4.76 -9.72 3.09
CA PHE A 207 -4.88 -10.43 4.35
C PHE A 207 -5.73 -9.62 5.33
N SER A 208 -6.72 -10.26 5.96
CA SER A 208 -7.64 -9.58 6.86
C SER A 208 -8.02 -10.40 8.08
N ASN A 209 -8.43 -9.70 9.15
CA ASN A 209 -8.95 -10.24 10.40
C ASN A 209 -8.03 -11.28 11.05
N PHE A 210 -6.93 -10.80 11.63
CA PHE A 210 -5.97 -11.61 12.38
C PHE A 210 -5.40 -10.85 13.58
N LEU A 211 -4.82 -11.55 14.54
CA LEU A 211 -4.23 -10.91 15.71
C LEU A 211 -2.92 -10.21 15.34
N GLN A 212 -2.03 -10.91 14.63
CA GLN A 212 -0.67 -10.44 14.39
C GLN A 212 -0.15 -10.79 12.98
N VAL A 213 0.63 -9.89 12.38
CA VAL A 213 1.51 -10.19 11.24
C VAL A 213 2.97 -9.96 11.64
N SER A 214 3.86 -10.89 11.28
CA SER A 214 5.31 -10.71 11.31
C SER A 214 5.83 -10.64 9.87
N LEU A 215 6.50 -9.54 9.52
CA LEU A 215 7.39 -9.48 8.35
C LEU A 215 8.81 -9.35 8.86
N ASN A 216 9.74 -10.11 8.29
CA ASN A 216 11.16 -10.08 8.63
C ASN A 216 12.03 -9.83 7.39
N GLU A 217 13.34 -9.79 7.58
CA GLU A 217 14.36 -9.59 6.52
C GLU A 217 14.31 -10.56 5.34
N HIS A 218 13.47 -11.58 5.44
CA HIS A 218 13.31 -12.56 4.38
C HIS A 218 11.88 -12.65 3.81
N SER A 219 10.95 -11.81 4.25
CA SER A 219 9.57 -11.91 3.78
C SER A 219 9.43 -11.57 2.29
N PHE A 220 10.14 -10.53 1.83
CA PHE A 220 10.17 -10.07 0.44
C PHE A 220 11.58 -9.60 0.03
N ASP A 221 12.48 -10.53 -0.25
CA ASP A 221 13.88 -10.21 -0.52
C ASP A 221 14.02 -9.44 -1.85
N HIS A 222 13.41 -9.91 -2.94
CA HIS A 222 13.59 -9.32 -4.27
C HIS A 222 12.25 -9.10 -4.96
N ILE A 223 11.94 -7.84 -5.26
CA ILE A 223 10.78 -7.47 -6.07
C ILE A 223 11.27 -6.77 -7.33
N THR A 224 11.06 -7.40 -8.48
CA THR A 224 11.32 -6.81 -9.80
C THR A 224 10.01 -6.60 -10.53
N GLN A 225 9.72 -5.36 -10.91
CA GLN A 225 8.54 -5.00 -11.68
C GLN A 225 8.91 -4.44 -13.05
N GLU A 226 8.40 -5.09 -14.09
CA GLU A 226 8.54 -4.66 -15.48
C GLU A 226 7.50 -3.60 -15.87
N HIS A 227 7.57 -3.13 -17.11
CA HIS A 227 6.78 -2.01 -17.65
C HIS A 227 5.28 -2.11 -17.35
N ALA A 228 4.69 -1.03 -16.83
CA ALA A 228 3.25 -0.89 -16.57
C ALA A 228 2.63 -2.04 -15.72
N SER A 229 3.43 -2.74 -14.92
CA SER A 229 2.95 -3.78 -14.00
C SER A 229 2.49 -3.21 -12.66
N GLN A 230 1.65 -3.94 -11.92
CA GLN A 230 1.12 -3.51 -10.63
C GLN A 230 1.20 -4.60 -9.56
N LEU A 231 1.84 -4.29 -8.42
CA LEU A 231 1.90 -5.16 -7.25
C LEU A 231 1.21 -4.48 -6.07
N ARG A 232 0.29 -5.21 -5.40
CA ARG A 232 -0.45 -4.75 -4.23
C ARG A 232 -0.30 -5.74 -3.08
N ILE A 233 0.09 -5.24 -1.91
CA ILE A 233 0.12 -6.00 -0.65
C ILE A 233 -0.71 -5.23 0.37
N GLN A 234 -1.75 -5.87 0.91
CA GLN A 234 -2.68 -5.24 1.84
C GLN A 234 -2.90 -6.11 3.08
N PHE A 235 -2.74 -5.47 4.24
CA PHE A 235 -3.08 -5.99 5.55
C PHE A 235 -4.19 -5.13 6.15
N ASP A 236 -5.27 -5.75 6.59
CA ASP A 236 -6.47 -5.05 7.04
C ASP A 236 -7.04 -5.71 8.31
N HIS A 237 -7.65 -4.93 9.20
CA HIS A 237 -8.27 -5.41 10.43
C HIS A 237 -7.39 -6.38 11.24
N PHE A 238 -6.33 -5.86 11.86
CA PHE A 238 -5.44 -6.68 12.70
C PHE A 238 -5.05 -5.96 13.98
N GLN A 239 -4.57 -6.66 14.99
CA GLN A 239 -4.19 -5.99 16.24
C GLN A 239 -2.75 -5.45 16.17
N TYR A 240 -1.80 -6.29 15.78
CA TYR A 240 -0.37 -5.97 15.83
C TYR A 240 0.35 -6.29 14.52
N ALA A 241 1.20 -5.39 14.05
CA ALA A 241 2.20 -5.70 13.04
C ALA A 241 3.60 -5.57 13.64
N ILE A 242 4.43 -6.57 13.41
CA ILE A 242 5.86 -6.52 13.75
C ILE A 242 6.64 -6.64 12.44
N LEU A 243 7.41 -5.59 12.15
CA LEU A 243 8.30 -5.46 11.01
C LEU A 243 9.72 -5.59 11.54
N ASP A 244 10.14 -6.84 11.69
CA ASP A 244 11.46 -7.23 12.19
C ASP A 244 12.51 -6.96 11.08
N HIS A 245 13.68 -6.44 11.46
CA HIS A 245 14.81 -6.26 10.55
C HIS A 245 14.48 -5.45 9.26
N THR A 246 14.82 -5.98 8.08
CA THR A 246 14.77 -5.34 6.75
C THR A 246 13.63 -5.89 5.89
N SER A 247 12.37 -5.50 6.13
CA SER A 247 11.21 -6.24 5.60
C SER A 247 11.11 -6.33 4.07
N PHE A 248 11.73 -5.41 3.33
CA PHE A 248 11.87 -5.44 1.87
C PHE A 248 13.33 -5.11 1.50
N PHE A 249 14.05 -6.05 0.89
CA PHE A 249 15.49 -5.89 0.68
C PHE A 249 15.78 -5.07 -0.58
N ASP A 250 15.41 -5.56 -1.77
CA ASP A 250 15.61 -4.83 -3.03
C ASP A 250 14.31 -4.68 -3.83
N LEU A 251 13.91 -3.42 -4.05
CA LEU A 251 12.79 -3.06 -4.94
C LEU A 251 13.31 -2.35 -6.20
N HIS A 252 13.22 -3.06 -7.33
CA HIS A 252 13.58 -2.55 -8.65
C HIS A 252 12.31 -2.35 -9.49
N GLN A 253 12.04 -1.10 -9.82
CA GLN A 253 10.86 -0.73 -10.60
C GLN A 253 11.24 -0.03 -11.90
N LEU A 254 10.67 -0.52 -12.99
CA LEU A 254 10.87 0.02 -14.32
C LEU A 254 9.56 0.55 -14.91
N ASP A 255 9.66 1.67 -15.60
CA ASP A 255 8.75 2.20 -16.62
C ASP A 255 7.26 2.01 -16.35
N GLN A 256 6.64 2.96 -15.67
CA GLN A 256 5.21 3.02 -15.35
C GLN A 256 4.69 1.93 -14.40
N SER A 257 5.57 1.10 -13.82
CA SER A 257 5.18 0.15 -12.78
C SER A 257 4.71 0.82 -11.49
N GLN A 258 3.84 0.13 -10.75
CA GLN A 258 3.24 0.63 -9.52
C GLN A 258 3.31 -0.41 -8.39
N PHE A 259 3.72 0.01 -7.21
CA PHE A 259 3.74 -0.80 -5.99
C PHE A 259 2.92 -0.14 -4.89
N TYR A 260 2.07 -0.93 -4.25
CA TYR A 260 1.20 -0.50 -3.17
C TYR A 260 1.39 -1.41 -1.97
N LEU A 261 1.78 -0.83 -0.83
CA LEU A 261 1.82 -1.51 0.45
C LEU A 261 0.90 -0.78 1.43
N THR A 262 -0.09 -1.49 1.97
CA THR A 262 -1.14 -0.88 2.79
C THR A 262 -1.36 -1.64 4.09
N PHE A 263 -1.32 -0.93 5.21
CA PHE A 263 -1.76 -1.38 6.53
C PHE A 263 -3.01 -0.60 6.95
N SER A 264 -4.10 -1.27 7.31
CA SER A 264 -5.39 -0.66 7.63
C SER A 264 -6.03 -1.23 8.88
N ASN A 265 -6.69 -0.37 9.67
CA ASN A 265 -7.55 -0.74 10.80
C ASN A 265 -6.81 -1.60 11.85
N PHE A 266 -5.82 -1.02 12.52
CA PHE A 266 -5.00 -1.76 13.46
C PHE A 266 -4.63 -1.01 14.75
N GLN A 267 -4.18 -1.77 15.75
CA GLN A 267 -3.84 -1.18 17.04
C GLN A 267 -2.45 -0.55 17.02
N SER A 268 -1.41 -1.34 16.71
CA SER A 268 -0.05 -0.84 16.63
C SER A 268 0.80 -1.57 15.59
N ILE A 269 1.84 -0.87 15.14
CA ILE A 269 2.88 -1.39 14.28
C ILE A 269 4.23 -1.08 14.93
N THR A 270 5.07 -2.10 15.07
CA THR A 270 6.46 -1.97 15.50
C THR A 270 7.34 -2.19 14.30
N ILE A 271 8.23 -1.24 14.04
CA ILE A 271 9.27 -1.36 13.02
C ILE A 271 10.60 -1.37 13.78
N GLU A 272 11.38 -2.44 13.62
CA GLU A 272 12.62 -2.60 14.40
C GLU A 272 13.83 -1.95 13.75
N LYS A 273 13.92 -1.96 12.40
CA LYS A 273 15.00 -1.32 11.63
C LYS A 273 14.49 -0.67 10.35
N THR A 274 14.69 -1.33 9.22
CA THR A 274 14.65 -0.75 7.87
C THR A 274 13.45 -1.32 7.14
N LEU A 275 12.54 -0.49 6.62
CA LEU A 275 11.43 -1.03 5.85
C LEU A 275 11.88 -1.44 4.44
N PHE A 276 12.76 -0.62 3.83
CA PHE A 276 13.38 -0.88 2.53
C PHE A 276 14.89 -0.65 2.59
N ASP A 277 15.72 -1.63 2.24
CA ASP A 277 17.18 -1.43 2.20
C ASP A 277 17.55 -0.49 1.04
N THR A 278 17.16 -0.89 -0.18
CA THR A 278 17.36 -0.08 -1.38
C THR A 278 16.10 -0.01 -2.23
N ILE A 279 15.75 1.21 -2.62
CA ILE A 279 14.70 1.47 -3.61
C ILE A 279 15.33 2.12 -4.84
N THR A 280 15.18 1.48 -6.01
CA THR A 280 15.58 2.08 -7.30
C THR A 280 14.35 2.23 -8.19
N GLN A 281 13.99 3.47 -8.51
CA GLN A 281 12.82 3.79 -9.33
C GLN A 281 13.22 4.48 -10.64
N LEU A 282 12.68 3.99 -11.75
CA LEU A 282 12.72 4.66 -13.04
C LEU A 282 11.30 4.77 -13.62
N LYS A 283 10.74 5.99 -13.68
CA LYS A 283 9.39 6.28 -14.18
C LYS A 283 8.29 5.47 -13.50
N SER A 284 8.44 5.13 -12.22
CA SER A 284 7.52 4.25 -11.49
C SER A 284 6.87 4.93 -10.29
N SER A 285 5.94 4.24 -9.63
CA SER A 285 5.25 4.74 -8.43
C SER A 285 5.29 3.74 -7.28
N ILE A 286 5.65 4.19 -6.09
CA ILE A 286 5.52 3.47 -4.82
C ILE A 286 4.58 4.26 -3.93
N ILE A 287 3.57 3.59 -3.38
CA ILE A 287 2.66 4.16 -2.39
C ILE A 287 2.63 3.26 -1.16
N PHE A 288 3.21 3.75 -0.07
CA PHE A 288 3.16 3.13 1.24
C PHE A 288 2.11 3.82 2.12
N SER A 289 1.17 3.04 2.66
CA SER A 289 -0.06 3.60 3.25
C SER A 289 -0.37 2.99 4.62
N ILE A 290 -0.66 3.86 5.58
CA ILE A 290 -1.14 3.50 6.91
C ILE A 290 -2.50 4.18 7.13
N TYR A 291 -3.53 3.38 7.40
CA TYR A 291 -4.90 3.84 7.64
C TYR A 291 -5.41 3.39 9.00
N ASN A 292 -6.02 4.31 9.75
CA ASN A 292 -6.75 4.01 11.00
C ASN A 292 -5.90 3.25 12.03
N ILE A 293 -4.73 3.81 12.38
CA ILE A 293 -3.94 3.34 13.53
C ILE A 293 -4.47 3.99 14.81
N THR A 294 -4.74 3.19 15.84
CA THR A 294 -5.31 3.70 17.10
C THR A 294 -4.28 4.16 18.12
N ASN A 295 -3.09 3.54 18.13
CA ASN A 295 -1.98 3.97 18.98
C ASN A 295 -1.08 5.01 18.30
N ASP A 296 -0.08 5.46 19.04
CA ASP A 296 0.99 6.30 18.51
C ASP A 296 1.82 5.49 17.49
N LEU A 297 2.25 6.15 16.41
CA LEU A 297 3.12 5.60 15.38
C LEU A 297 4.54 6.14 15.58
N CYS A 298 5.48 5.27 15.93
CA CYS A 298 6.90 5.58 15.97
C CYS A 298 7.57 4.99 14.73
N LEU A 299 8.19 5.83 13.89
CA LEU A 299 8.99 5.38 12.76
C LEU A 299 10.46 5.40 13.18
N PRO A 300 11.13 4.24 13.30
CA PRO A 300 12.51 4.12 13.77
C PRO A 300 13.52 4.72 12.78
N ALA A 301 14.77 4.78 13.22
CA ALA A 301 15.90 5.14 12.37
C ALA A 301 15.98 4.22 11.16
N GLU A 302 16.32 4.80 10.01
CA GLU A 302 16.54 4.08 8.75
C GLU A 302 15.28 3.37 8.21
N THR A 303 14.07 3.72 8.68
CA THR A 303 12.82 3.18 8.12
C THR A 303 12.80 3.30 6.59
N PHE A 304 13.23 4.46 6.07
CA PHE A 304 13.33 4.76 4.65
C PHE A 304 14.76 5.19 4.31
N SER A 305 15.61 4.22 3.95
CA SER A 305 17.00 4.46 3.56
C SER A 305 17.23 4.26 2.07
N GLN A 306 18.25 4.93 1.53
CA GLN A 306 18.81 4.70 0.18
C GLN A 306 17.79 4.77 -0.97
N ILE A 307 16.82 5.68 -0.86
CA ILE A 307 15.82 5.88 -1.91
C ILE A 307 16.45 6.63 -3.10
N LYS A 308 16.56 5.95 -4.24
CA LYS A 308 17.06 6.53 -5.49
C LYS A 308 15.92 6.65 -6.51
N GLN A 309 15.50 7.89 -6.73
CA GLN A 309 14.44 8.22 -7.70
C GLN A 309 15.03 8.89 -8.94
N ASP A 310 14.89 8.24 -10.07
CA ASP A 310 15.19 8.82 -11.38
C ASP A 310 13.92 9.38 -12.04
N ILE A 311 14.00 9.62 -13.34
CA ILE A 311 13.05 10.34 -14.19
C ILE A 311 11.58 9.99 -13.88
N ASN A 312 10.75 10.99 -13.59
CA ASN A 312 9.29 10.88 -13.40
C ASN A 312 8.84 9.82 -12.38
N SER A 313 9.66 9.52 -11.38
CA SER A 313 9.32 8.53 -10.35
C SER A 313 8.59 9.17 -9.17
N THR A 314 7.68 8.45 -8.53
CA THR A 314 6.98 8.89 -7.33
C THR A 314 7.16 7.91 -6.19
N PHE A 315 7.51 8.42 -5.01
CA PHE A 315 7.47 7.70 -3.74
C PHE A 315 6.54 8.47 -2.82
N GLN A 316 5.50 7.82 -2.32
CA GLN A 316 4.51 8.44 -1.46
C GLN A 316 4.34 7.63 -0.18
N PHE A 317 4.65 8.25 0.95
CA PHE A 317 4.25 7.76 2.26
C PHE A 317 3.00 8.50 2.71
N GLN A 318 1.93 7.76 3.01
CA GLN A 318 0.67 8.32 3.45
C GLN A 318 0.19 7.72 4.77
N ILE A 319 -0.17 8.60 5.72
CA ILE A 319 -0.83 8.23 6.97
C ILE A 319 -2.18 8.95 6.99
N ASN A 320 -3.25 8.20 7.22
CA ASN A 320 -4.58 8.76 7.38
C ASN A 320 -5.23 8.19 8.65
N TYR A 321 -5.52 9.07 9.59
CA TYR A 321 -5.92 8.76 10.97
C TYR A 321 -4.82 8.05 11.77
N GLY A 322 -4.10 8.84 12.57
CA GLY A 322 -3.19 8.35 13.60
C GLY A 322 -3.23 9.27 14.81
N LYS A 323 -2.91 8.78 16.00
CA LYS A 323 -2.94 9.61 17.21
C LYS A 323 -1.76 10.58 17.23
N ASN A 324 -0.58 10.10 17.59
CA ASN A 324 0.68 10.82 17.49
C ASN A 324 1.60 10.12 16.51
N ILE A 325 2.34 10.88 15.70
CA ILE A 325 3.28 10.36 14.71
C ILE A 325 4.66 10.91 15.02
N LEU A 326 5.60 10.03 15.33
CA LEU A 326 6.99 10.38 15.60
C LEU A 326 7.90 9.84 14.50
N PHE A 327 8.57 10.75 13.80
CA PHE A 327 9.75 10.44 13.01
C PHE A 327 10.98 10.53 13.93
N THR A 328 11.62 9.39 14.18
CA THR A 328 12.84 9.30 15.00
C THR A 328 14.09 9.67 14.17
N PRO A 329 15.30 9.81 14.76
CA PRO A 329 16.49 10.20 14.02
C PRO A 329 16.78 9.29 12.84
N ASN A 330 17.13 9.87 11.69
CA ASN A 330 17.41 9.19 10.42
C ASN A 330 16.23 8.36 9.87
N THR A 331 14.98 8.66 10.21
CA THR A 331 13.81 7.96 9.62
C THR A 331 13.86 7.98 8.09
N PHE A 332 14.24 9.12 7.50
CA PHE A 332 14.54 9.26 6.08
C PHE A 332 16.01 9.63 5.90
N ILE A 333 16.78 8.77 5.25
CA ILE A 333 18.23 8.98 5.08
C ILE A 333 18.74 8.55 3.70
N ASN A 334 19.72 9.28 3.17
CA ASN A 334 20.39 8.97 1.91
C ASN A 334 19.41 8.92 0.72
N ILE A 335 18.65 10.00 0.53
CA ILE A 335 17.64 10.10 -0.52
C ILE A 335 18.18 10.94 -1.69
N SER A 336 18.11 10.41 -2.91
CA SER A 336 18.48 11.14 -4.12
C SER A 336 17.32 11.19 -5.11
N GLN A 337 16.98 12.39 -5.57
CA GLN A 337 15.89 12.67 -6.51
C GLN A 337 16.40 13.42 -7.73
N ARG A 338 16.04 12.95 -8.93
CA ARG A 338 16.34 13.61 -10.20
C ARG A 338 15.14 13.67 -11.14
N ALA A 339 15.22 14.56 -12.12
CA ALA A 339 14.38 14.60 -13.33
C ALA A 339 12.88 14.46 -13.09
N GLN A 340 12.28 15.46 -12.44
CA GLN A 340 10.84 15.55 -12.17
C GLN A 340 10.28 14.44 -11.27
N SER A 341 11.13 13.75 -10.50
CA SER A 341 10.68 12.82 -9.46
C SER A 341 10.03 13.52 -8.28
N LYS A 342 9.21 12.77 -7.54
CA LYS A 342 8.47 13.24 -6.38
C LYS A 342 8.64 12.29 -5.20
N LEU A 343 8.97 12.84 -4.04
CA LEU A 343 8.87 12.19 -2.75
C LEU A 343 7.82 12.95 -1.96
N ALA A 344 6.83 12.25 -1.42
CA ALA A 344 5.79 12.90 -0.64
C ALA A 344 5.49 12.17 0.66
N ILE A 345 5.28 12.97 1.71
CA ILE A 345 4.84 12.53 3.03
C ILE A 345 3.50 13.22 3.28
N PHE A 346 2.40 12.48 3.17
CA PHE A 346 1.05 12.99 3.37
C PHE A 346 0.48 12.48 4.68
N ILE A 347 0.17 13.37 5.61
CA ILE A 347 -0.45 13.02 6.88
C ILE A 347 -1.82 13.69 6.97
N THR A 348 -2.87 12.90 7.18
CA THR A 348 -4.24 13.39 7.32
C THR A 348 -4.81 12.93 8.66
N ASN A 349 -5.46 13.84 9.39
CA ASN A 349 -6.09 13.57 10.68
C ASN A 349 -5.13 12.96 11.70
N SER A 350 -4.23 13.79 12.23
CA SER A 350 -3.37 13.43 13.35
C SER A 350 -3.52 14.43 14.48
N LEU A 351 -3.32 14.00 15.73
CA LEU A 351 -3.17 14.97 16.80
C LEU A 351 -1.83 15.66 16.60
N ASP A 352 -0.75 14.94 16.86
CA ASP A 352 0.57 15.56 16.85
C ASP A 352 1.52 14.82 15.90
N VAL A 353 2.25 15.60 15.08
CA VAL A 353 3.29 15.10 14.18
C VAL A 353 4.61 15.70 14.61
N TYR A 354 5.60 14.83 14.84
CA TYR A 354 6.89 15.25 15.34
C TYR A 354 8.03 14.74 14.47
N PHE A 355 8.92 15.65 14.11
CA PHE A 355 10.21 15.35 13.52
C PHE A 355 11.28 15.60 14.58
N SER A 356 11.82 14.52 15.14
CA SER A 356 12.97 14.56 16.05
C SER A 356 14.27 14.96 15.35
N HIS A 357 15.33 15.16 16.12
CA HIS A 357 16.69 15.39 15.62
C HIS A 357 17.06 14.46 14.45
N GLN A 358 17.49 15.02 13.31
CA GLN A 358 17.92 14.29 12.10
C GLN A 358 16.86 13.38 11.46
N SER A 359 15.57 13.59 11.68
CA SER A 359 14.51 12.78 11.06
C SER A 359 14.60 12.70 9.54
N LEU A 360 14.99 13.80 8.88
CA LEU A 360 15.33 13.84 7.45
C LEU A 360 16.78 14.26 7.30
N ASN A 361 17.61 13.38 6.76
CA ASN A 361 19.05 13.61 6.65
C ASN A 361 19.60 13.16 5.30
N TYR A 362 20.58 13.87 4.75
CA TYR A 362 21.25 13.54 3.49
C TYR A 362 20.28 13.39 2.30
N PHE A 363 19.67 14.50 1.90
CA PHE A 363 18.86 14.55 0.69
C PHE A 363 19.58 15.32 -0.41
N HIS A 364 19.46 14.82 -1.63
CA HIS A 364 19.97 15.50 -2.82
C HIS A 364 18.87 15.56 -3.88
N GLN A 365 18.45 16.77 -4.24
CA GLN A 365 17.39 17.04 -5.21
C GLN A 365 17.94 17.79 -6.43
N GLU A 366 17.69 17.28 -7.63
CA GLU A 366 18.02 17.95 -8.89
C GLU A 366 16.87 17.87 -9.90
N ASP A 367 16.97 18.70 -10.94
CA ASP A 367 16.16 18.59 -12.17
C ASP A 367 14.63 18.61 -11.97
N ARG A 368 14.13 19.64 -11.27
CA ARG A 368 12.68 19.88 -11.06
C ARG A 368 12.02 18.78 -10.21
N SER A 369 12.80 18.12 -9.35
CA SER A 369 12.25 17.18 -8.38
C SER A 369 11.48 17.90 -7.27
N LEU A 370 10.58 17.17 -6.61
CA LEU A 370 9.74 17.68 -5.55
C LEU A 370 9.85 16.79 -4.30
N LEU A 371 10.14 17.42 -3.16
CA LEU A 371 9.93 16.86 -1.83
C LEU A 371 8.71 17.56 -1.24
N ASP A 372 7.68 16.81 -0.85
CA ASP A 372 6.38 17.35 -0.47
C ASP A 372 5.91 16.78 0.87
N ILE A 373 6.10 17.51 1.97
CA ILE A 373 5.60 17.14 3.29
C ILE A 373 4.30 17.90 3.51
N TRP A 374 3.17 17.22 3.63
CA TRP A 374 1.87 17.88 3.70
C TRP A 374 1.02 17.28 4.80
N ILE A 375 0.58 18.13 5.73
CA ILE A 375 -0.20 17.72 6.89
C ILE A 375 -1.55 18.42 6.86
N LYS A 376 -2.61 17.62 6.95
CA LYS A 376 -4.00 18.06 6.87
C LYS A 376 -4.75 17.68 8.13
N TYR A 377 -5.51 18.62 8.71
CA TYR A 377 -6.27 18.43 9.94
C TYR A 377 -5.41 17.95 11.12
N GLY A 378 -4.17 18.44 11.20
CA GLY A 378 -3.27 18.20 12.31
C GLY A 378 -3.61 19.11 13.50
N LYS A 379 -3.38 18.65 14.73
CA LYS A 379 -3.29 19.58 15.88
C LYS A 379 -1.91 20.22 15.88
N ASN A 380 -0.83 19.51 16.19
CA ASN A 380 0.50 20.09 16.22
C ASN A 380 1.44 19.49 15.16
N LEU A 381 2.30 20.33 14.59
CA LEU A 381 3.45 19.92 13.79
C LEU A 381 4.71 20.49 14.45
N ILE A 382 5.59 19.63 14.92
CA ILE A 382 6.74 20.01 15.74
C ILE A 382 8.03 19.51 15.07
N PHE A 383 8.96 20.41 14.82
CA PHE A 383 10.33 20.09 14.40
C PHE A 383 11.31 20.38 15.53
N GLU A 384 12.08 19.38 15.93
CA GLU A 384 13.17 19.53 16.91
C GLU A 384 14.44 20.15 16.33
N ASP A 385 15.45 20.36 17.20
CA ASP A 385 16.74 20.87 16.77
C ASP A 385 17.41 19.88 15.80
N ASN A 386 17.82 20.41 14.65
CA ASN A 386 18.40 19.72 13.50
C ASN A 386 17.50 18.60 12.95
N ALA A 387 16.17 18.73 13.04
CA ALA A 387 15.23 17.74 12.52
C ALA A 387 15.40 17.46 11.01
N ILE A 388 15.79 18.47 10.23
CA ILE A 388 16.08 18.38 8.80
C ILE A 388 17.53 18.84 8.60
N GLN A 389 18.37 17.96 8.04
CA GLN A 389 19.81 18.23 7.92
C GLN A 389 20.42 17.76 6.59
N ASN A 390 21.44 18.48 6.11
CA ASN A 390 22.25 18.11 4.93
C ASN A 390 21.38 17.89 3.68
N ILE A 391 20.66 18.94 3.29
CA ILE A 391 19.74 18.92 2.15
C ILE A 391 20.34 19.79 1.05
N ASP A 392 20.60 19.19 -0.10
CA ASP A 392 21.04 19.86 -1.32
C ASP A 392 19.87 19.99 -2.29
N ILE A 393 19.46 21.23 -2.62
CA ILE A 393 18.35 21.51 -3.55
C ILE A 393 18.88 22.29 -4.74
N TRP A 394 18.92 21.66 -5.91
CA TRP A 394 19.53 22.24 -7.11
C TRP A 394 18.53 22.39 -8.24
N ARG A 395 18.79 23.38 -9.12
CA ARG A 395 17.95 23.69 -10.30
C ARG A 395 16.52 24.03 -9.84
N SER A 396 15.53 24.03 -10.71
CA SER A 396 14.14 24.38 -10.34
C SER A 396 13.41 23.31 -9.48
N SER A 397 14.12 22.64 -8.59
CA SER A 397 13.59 21.64 -7.65
C SER A 397 13.02 22.32 -6.41
N ILE A 398 12.05 21.69 -5.77
CA ILE A 398 11.28 22.29 -4.66
C ILE A 398 11.24 21.32 -3.48
N MET A 399 11.54 21.83 -2.29
CA MET A 399 11.12 21.23 -1.03
C MET A 399 9.94 22.03 -0.48
N ARG A 400 8.79 21.38 -0.31
CA ARG A 400 7.57 21.98 0.17
C ARG A 400 7.15 21.37 1.50
N ILE A 401 6.81 22.25 2.45
CA ILE A 401 6.18 21.87 3.73
C ILE A 401 4.84 22.59 3.82
N GLY A 402 3.77 21.80 3.80
CA GLY A 402 2.39 22.25 3.80
C GLY A 402 1.63 21.92 5.09
N PHE A 403 0.84 22.87 5.58
CA PHE A 403 -0.01 22.72 6.75
C PHE A 403 -1.42 23.25 6.45
N GLN A 404 -2.43 22.38 6.49
CA GLN A 404 -3.77 22.68 6.00
C GLN A 404 -4.88 22.32 7.01
N HIS A 405 -5.84 23.23 7.22
CA HIS A 405 -7.02 23.03 8.08
C HIS A 405 -6.67 22.58 9.51
N SER A 406 -5.55 23.07 10.02
CA SER A 406 -5.04 22.68 11.31
C SER A 406 -5.47 23.68 12.38
N TYR A 407 -5.94 23.16 13.51
CA TYR A 407 -6.43 23.95 14.65
C TYR A 407 -5.41 24.07 15.79
N GLY A 408 -4.18 23.56 15.59
CA GLY A 408 -3.12 23.70 16.58
C GLY A 408 -1.82 24.21 15.95
N THR A 409 -0.71 24.00 16.66
CA THR A 409 0.51 24.79 16.46
C THR A 409 1.53 24.12 15.54
N LEU A 410 1.99 24.87 14.55
CA LEU A 410 3.29 24.63 13.92
C LEU A 410 4.37 25.20 14.85
N GLN A 411 5.29 24.35 15.31
CA GLN A 411 6.43 24.74 16.14
C GLN A 411 7.73 24.23 15.52
N MET A 412 8.73 25.10 15.46
CA MET A 412 10.07 24.73 14.99
C MET A 412 11.08 25.14 16.05
N ALA A 413 11.98 24.21 16.36
CA ALA A 413 13.14 24.52 17.18
C ALA A 413 14.10 25.44 16.43
N THR A 414 15.02 26.02 17.20
CA THR A 414 15.90 27.12 16.76
C THR A 414 16.72 26.76 15.53
N ASN A 415 17.24 25.54 15.51
CA ASN A 415 18.09 25.00 14.45
C ASN A 415 17.39 23.83 13.77
N ALA A 416 16.07 23.87 13.58
CA ALA A 416 15.34 22.75 13.02
C ALA A 416 15.80 22.33 11.61
N PHE A 417 16.40 23.25 10.86
CA PHE A 417 16.93 23.05 9.50
C PHE A 417 18.41 23.39 9.47
N VAL A 418 19.31 22.45 9.18
CA VAL A 418 20.77 22.69 9.20
C VAL A 418 21.43 22.21 7.92
N ASN A 419 22.45 22.94 7.45
CA ASN A 419 23.19 22.62 6.21
C ASN A 419 22.24 22.41 5.02
N ILE A 420 21.34 23.37 4.82
CA ILE A 420 20.49 23.43 3.64
C ILE A 420 21.23 24.25 2.59
N ASN A 421 21.44 23.66 1.42
CA ASN A 421 22.14 24.28 0.31
C ASN A 421 21.20 24.42 -0.90
N GLU A 422 20.70 25.63 -1.10
CA GLU A 422 19.94 26.00 -2.30
C GLU A 422 20.93 26.37 -3.42
N GLY A 423 21.26 25.38 -4.26
CA GLY A 423 21.97 25.60 -5.52
C GLY A 423 21.11 26.39 -6.51
N GLN A 424 21.70 26.87 -7.61
CA GLN A 424 21.04 27.79 -8.57
C GLN A 424 19.59 27.38 -8.92
N GLY A 425 18.60 28.10 -8.37
CA GLY A 425 17.17 27.98 -8.65
C GLY A 425 16.37 27.00 -7.77
N GLY A 426 17.01 26.33 -6.80
CA GLY A 426 16.35 25.41 -5.85
C GLY A 426 15.61 26.19 -4.77
N GLN A 427 14.46 25.68 -4.32
CA GLN A 427 13.57 26.45 -3.43
C GLN A 427 13.02 25.62 -2.27
N ILE A 428 13.03 26.22 -1.07
CA ILE A 428 12.17 25.79 0.04
C ILE A 428 10.90 26.64 0.08
N LEU A 429 9.75 25.97 0.15
CA LEU A 429 8.43 26.59 0.24
C LEU A 429 7.69 26.10 1.49
N PHE A 430 7.26 27.04 2.32
CA PHE A 430 6.26 26.77 3.36
C PHE A 430 4.90 27.25 2.89
N GLN A 431 3.89 26.39 2.97
CA GLN A 431 2.51 26.68 2.58
C GLN A 431 1.57 26.42 3.75
N ILE A 432 0.94 27.48 4.28
CA ILE A 432 -0.08 27.37 5.32
C ILE A 432 -1.43 27.72 4.72
N MET A 433 -2.41 26.85 4.91
CA MET A 433 -3.76 27.01 4.38
C MET A 433 -4.81 26.79 5.46
N ASN A 434 -5.74 27.74 5.60
CA ASN A 434 -6.94 27.62 6.45
C ASN A 434 -6.64 27.16 7.88
N SER A 435 -5.56 27.66 8.47
CA SER A 435 -5.08 27.28 9.81
C SER A 435 -4.99 28.53 10.68
N THR A 436 -5.43 28.44 11.94
CA THR A 436 -5.71 29.63 12.77
C THR A 436 -4.56 30.06 13.68
N ASP A 437 -3.64 29.14 14.02
CA ASP A 437 -2.56 29.40 14.98
C ASP A 437 -1.22 28.80 14.50
N PHE A 438 -0.22 29.63 14.19
CA PHE A 438 1.12 29.14 13.82
C PHE A 438 2.24 30.03 14.37
N TYR A 439 3.35 29.40 14.76
CA TYR A 439 4.52 30.08 15.29
C TYR A 439 5.79 29.62 14.56
N PHE A 440 6.32 30.49 13.70
CA PHE A 440 7.66 30.28 13.15
C PHE A 440 8.70 30.84 14.12
N ARG A 441 9.64 29.99 14.53
CA ARG A 441 10.79 30.41 15.34
C ARG A 441 12.07 29.99 14.61
N PHE A 442 12.83 30.97 14.16
CA PHE A 442 14.16 30.79 13.58
C PHE A 442 15.15 31.55 14.48
N ASN A 443 16.24 30.91 14.96
CA ASN A 443 17.34 31.68 15.58
C ASN A 443 18.67 31.54 14.85
N GLN A 444 18.65 31.09 13.59
CA GLN A 444 19.73 31.29 12.62
C GLN A 444 19.18 31.93 11.34
N SER A 445 20.05 32.54 10.55
CA SER A 445 19.68 33.11 9.25
C SER A 445 19.27 31.99 8.29
N ILE A 446 17.98 31.88 8.01
CA ILE A 446 17.47 31.07 6.90
C ILE A 446 17.24 32.02 5.73
N THR A 447 17.95 31.80 4.63
CA THR A 447 17.62 32.44 3.36
C THR A 447 16.44 31.67 2.79
N LEU A 448 15.24 32.23 2.93
CA LEU A 448 14.05 31.73 2.24
C LEU A 448 13.90 32.55 0.96
N GLU A 449 14.03 31.93 -0.21
CA GLU A 449 13.67 32.60 -1.45
C GLU A 449 12.18 32.98 -1.48
N ARG A 450 11.31 32.18 -0.83
CA ARG A 450 9.86 32.40 -0.85
C ARG A 450 9.10 31.73 0.31
N LEU A 451 8.41 32.53 1.13
CA LEU A 451 7.40 32.10 2.09
C LEU A 451 6.00 32.47 1.59
N GLU A 452 5.08 31.51 1.47
CA GLU A 452 3.71 31.76 0.97
C GLU A 452 2.64 31.33 1.99
N ILE A 453 1.99 32.30 2.64
CA ILE A 453 0.87 32.07 3.55
C ILE A 453 -0.43 32.27 2.76
N LEU A 454 -1.18 31.20 2.52
CA LEU A 454 -2.41 31.19 1.74
C LEU A 454 -3.63 31.03 2.64
N ASP A 455 -4.08 32.12 3.26
CA ASP A 455 -5.33 32.11 4.01
C ASP A 455 -6.53 32.13 3.05
N ARG A 456 -7.27 31.02 2.93
CA ARG A 456 -8.54 30.96 2.19
C ARG A 456 -9.70 30.93 3.17
N ILE A 457 -10.35 32.08 3.28
CA ILE A 457 -11.70 32.24 3.81
C ILE A 457 -12.64 31.29 3.03
N LEU A 458 -13.08 30.20 3.66
CA LEU A 458 -14.20 29.42 3.16
C LEU A 458 -15.48 30.08 3.66
N THR A 459 -16.27 30.53 2.69
CA THR A 459 -17.65 30.97 2.81
C THR A 459 -18.53 29.78 3.15
N ASP A 460 -19.13 29.78 4.35
CA ASP A 460 -20.35 29.04 4.64
C ASP A 460 -21.51 30.03 4.78
N ASN A 461 -22.64 29.64 4.19
CA ASN A 461 -23.79 30.47 3.82
C ASN A 461 -24.68 30.97 4.96
N ASP A 462 -24.20 31.09 6.20
CA ASP A 462 -25.01 31.68 7.26
C ASP A 462 -24.15 32.60 8.15
N LEU A 463 -24.56 33.87 8.17
CA LEU A 463 -23.99 35.02 8.87
C LEU A 463 -22.72 35.63 8.24
N CYS A 464 -22.94 36.73 7.52
CA CYS A 464 -21.99 37.84 7.44
C CYS A 464 -21.62 38.33 8.85
N ARG A 465 -20.72 37.62 9.53
CA ARG A 465 -19.77 38.24 10.44
C ARG A 465 -18.49 38.40 9.66
N ILE A 466 -18.14 39.64 9.38
CA ILE A 466 -16.74 40.02 9.26
C ILE A 466 -16.16 39.67 10.63
N ILE A 467 -15.62 38.46 10.76
CA ILE A 467 -14.73 38.15 11.86
C ILE A 467 -13.50 38.98 11.53
N ASP A 468 -13.18 39.91 12.43
CA ASP A 468 -11.93 40.64 12.37
C ASP A 468 -10.82 39.61 12.16
N ILE A 469 -10.14 39.71 11.01
CA ILE A 469 -8.84 39.07 10.85
C ILE A 469 -8.04 39.57 12.04
N PRO A 470 -7.54 38.70 12.94
CA PRO A 470 -6.65 39.17 13.98
C PRO A 470 -5.53 39.91 13.27
N ALA A 471 -5.34 41.19 13.56
CA ALA A 471 -4.30 42.02 12.95
C ALA A 471 -2.87 41.51 13.27
N HIS A 472 -2.76 40.33 13.87
CA HIS A 472 -1.60 39.81 14.57
C HIS A 472 -1.48 38.31 14.28
N ILE A 473 -0.72 37.97 13.25
CA ILE A 473 0.13 36.78 13.33
C ILE A 473 1.35 37.25 14.14
N PRO A 474 1.54 36.84 15.40
CA PRO A 474 2.70 37.26 16.19
C PRO A 474 3.97 36.61 15.61
N ILE A 475 4.65 37.31 14.69
CA ILE A 475 6.02 37.00 14.30
C ILE A 475 6.93 37.56 15.38
N LYS A 476 7.46 36.71 16.25
CA LYS A 476 8.38 37.12 17.31
C LYS A 476 9.82 37.05 16.78
N ILE A 477 10.33 38.17 16.29
CA ILE A 477 11.75 38.32 15.95
C ILE A 477 12.52 38.36 17.28
N LEU A 478 13.38 37.37 17.52
CA LEU A 478 14.23 37.35 18.71
C LEU A 478 15.37 38.35 18.56
N PRO A 479 15.75 39.06 19.63
CA PRO A 479 16.82 40.03 19.58
C PRO A 479 18.16 39.28 19.58
N ASN A 480 18.80 39.18 18.42
CA ASN A 480 20.22 39.52 18.20
C ASN A 480 20.67 39.14 16.78
N ASN A 481 21.12 40.18 16.04
CA ASN A 481 21.95 40.19 14.84
C ASN A 481 21.69 39.13 13.73
N LEU A 482 20.79 39.47 12.80
CA LEU A 482 21.03 39.54 11.34
C LEU A 482 19.68 39.75 10.62
N CYS A 483 19.53 40.90 9.97
CA CYS A 483 18.44 41.14 9.01
C CYS A 483 18.86 40.64 7.62
N SER A 484 17.99 39.88 6.95
CA SER A 484 17.63 40.20 5.56
C SER A 484 16.23 39.68 5.22
N CYS A 485 15.34 40.61 4.90
CA CYS A 485 13.94 40.40 4.52
C CYS A 485 13.80 39.93 3.07
N SER A 486 12.71 39.20 2.77
CA SER A 486 11.80 39.46 1.63
C SER A 486 10.53 38.61 1.73
N VAL A 487 9.53 39.10 2.47
CA VAL A 487 8.14 38.59 2.39
C VAL A 487 7.41 39.43 1.34
N LEU A 488 7.19 38.84 0.16
CA LEU A 488 6.34 39.37 -0.92
C LEU A 488 5.81 38.13 -1.66
N TYR A 489 4.56 37.71 -1.46
CA TYR A 489 3.42 38.25 -2.19
C TYR A 489 2.11 38.01 -1.42
N LEU A 490 1.55 39.09 -0.86
CA LEU A 490 0.17 39.18 -0.39
C LEU A 490 -0.71 39.57 -1.59
N TYR A 491 -0.96 38.63 -2.50
CA TYR A 491 -1.55 38.96 -3.81
C TYR A 491 -2.94 38.33 -4.00
N ARG A 492 -3.96 38.98 -3.43
CA ARG A 492 -5.30 39.00 -4.06
C ARG A 492 -6.30 40.04 -3.55
N ARG A 493 -6.09 40.71 -2.41
CA ARG A 493 -7.10 41.64 -1.85
C ARG A 493 -7.00 43.12 -2.26
N LEU A 494 -5.89 43.58 -2.84
CA LEU A 494 -5.73 45.01 -3.18
C LEU A 494 -6.25 45.41 -4.58
N ARG A 495 -6.85 44.48 -5.34
CA ARG A 495 -7.29 44.76 -6.72
C ARG A 495 -8.52 45.67 -6.83
N HIS A 496 -9.14 46.08 -5.72
CA HIS A 496 -10.38 46.86 -5.74
C HIS A 496 -10.36 48.21 -5.01
N THR A 497 -9.22 48.67 -4.50
CA THR A 497 -9.12 50.03 -3.96
C THR A 497 -8.11 50.85 -4.74
N VAL A 498 -8.66 51.76 -5.53
CA VAL A 498 -7.98 52.77 -6.33
C VAL A 498 -7.15 53.66 -5.41
N ASN A 499 -5.86 53.35 -5.26
CA ASN A 499 -4.73 54.29 -5.12
C ASN A 499 -3.44 53.52 -4.78
N PRO A 500 -2.29 53.90 -5.33
CA PRO A 500 -1.01 53.33 -4.91
C PRO A 500 -0.69 53.82 -3.49
N LEU A 501 -0.64 52.90 -2.52
CA LEU A 501 -0.11 53.15 -1.19
C LEU A 501 1.39 53.47 -1.28
N ILE A 502 1.82 54.54 -0.62
CA ILE A 502 3.22 54.96 -0.58
C ILE A 502 3.85 54.33 0.67
N LEU A 503 5.14 53.99 0.62
CA LEU A 503 5.92 53.32 1.68
C LEU A 503 5.80 53.91 3.10
N LYS A 504 5.23 55.12 3.24
CA LYS A 504 4.99 55.82 4.49
C LYS A 504 3.74 55.35 5.25
N ASP A 505 2.84 54.64 4.57
CA ASP A 505 1.58 54.13 5.15
C ASP A 505 1.77 52.77 5.86
N LEU A 506 2.96 52.18 5.78
CA LEU A 506 3.35 50.96 6.47
C LEU A 506 4.32 51.30 7.60
N THR A 507 3.79 51.79 8.72
CA THR A 507 4.57 51.90 9.96
C THR A 507 4.52 50.58 10.72
N PRO A 508 5.67 49.97 11.08
CA PRO A 508 5.67 48.78 11.92
C PRO A 508 5.27 49.18 13.34
N TRP A 509 4.11 48.71 13.80
CA TRP A 509 3.74 48.79 15.21
C TRP A 509 4.52 47.73 15.99
N CYS A 510 5.66 48.14 16.55
CA CYS A 510 6.40 47.34 17.51
C CYS A 510 5.68 47.37 18.86
N TYR A 511 4.94 46.31 19.20
CA TYR A 511 4.56 46.06 20.59
C TYR A 511 5.67 45.29 21.31
N PHE A 512 6.21 45.91 22.35
CA PHE A 512 7.14 45.29 23.29
C PHE A 512 6.41 44.35 24.27
N ASN A 513 7.07 43.23 24.58
CA ASN A 513 6.91 42.37 25.74
C ASN A 513 5.52 41.78 26.07
N MET A 514 5.31 40.54 25.63
CA MET A 514 4.87 39.45 26.52
C MET A 514 5.65 38.17 26.19
N SER A 515 6.34 37.63 27.20
CA SER A 515 6.90 36.28 27.23
C SER A 515 5.79 35.28 27.52
N LEU A 516 5.06 34.87 26.49
CA LEU A 516 4.24 33.67 26.44
C LEU A 516 4.74 32.97 25.16
N ASP A 517 5.19 31.72 25.13
CA ASP A 517 4.69 30.55 25.84
C ASP A 517 5.82 29.49 25.98
N GLU A 518 6.93 29.87 26.62
CA GLU A 518 8.05 28.94 26.88
C GLU A 518 7.58 27.75 27.73
N LYS A 519 6.56 27.94 28.58
CA LYS A 519 5.94 26.88 29.35
C LYS A 519 5.20 25.88 28.48
N ALA A 520 4.34 26.29 27.53
CA ALA A 520 3.70 25.35 26.62
C ALA A 520 4.70 24.64 25.69
N TYR A 521 5.76 25.34 25.26
CA TYR A 521 6.86 24.70 24.52
C TYR A 521 7.56 23.64 25.38
N GLN A 522 7.90 23.95 26.64
CA GLN A 522 8.52 22.98 27.56
C GLN A 522 7.55 21.84 27.94
N GLU A 523 6.25 22.10 28.05
CA GLU A 523 5.23 21.07 28.31
C GLU A 523 5.04 20.14 27.11
N ASN A 524 4.98 20.68 25.89
CA ASN A 524 4.97 19.88 24.66
C ASN A 524 6.28 19.12 24.48
N LYS A 525 7.43 19.74 24.78
CA LYS A 525 8.75 19.10 24.79
C LYS A 525 8.84 17.98 25.83
N CYS A 526 8.22 18.13 27.00
CA CYS A 526 8.12 17.07 27.99
C CYS A 526 7.20 15.93 27.54
N SER A 527 6.04 16.23 26.95
CA SER A 527 5.15 15.23 26.35
C SER A 527 5.85 14.48 25.21
N PHE A 528 6.66 15.19 24.44
CA PHE A 528 7.46 14.67 23.35
C PHE A 528 8.63 13.81 23.86
N ASN A 529 9.40 14.25 24.85
CA ASN A 529 10.43 13.43 25.49
C ASN A 529 9.84 12.15 26.09
N LYS A 530 8.60 12.22 26.60
CA LYS A 530 7.85 11.05 27.05
C LYS A 530 7.48 10.14 25.87
N GLN A 531 7.09 10.68 24.72
CA GLN A 531 6.85 9.88 23.51
C GLN A 531 8.14 9.26 22.97
N ILE A 532 9.26 10.01 22.88
CA ILE A 532 10.58 9.46 22.55
C ILE A 532 10.92 8.33 23.51
N HIS A 533 10.76 8.53 24.82
CA HIS A 533 11.03 7.51 25.82
C HIS A 533 10.14 6.27 25.62
N ASN A 534 8.84 6.45 25.38
CA ASN A 534 7.92 5.37 25.08
C ASN A 534 8.30 4.64 23.78
N CYS A 535 8.72 5.35 22.72
CA CYS A 535 9.18 4.74 21.48
C CYS A 535 10.49 3.96 21.70
N HIS A 536 11.43 4.47 22.51
CA HIS A 536 12.63 3.73 22.88
C HIS A 536 12.32 2.50 23.75
N GLN A 537 11.30 2.55 24.60
CA GLN A 537 10.81 1.38 25.32
C GLN A 537 10.19 0.35 24.37
N MET A 538 9.43 0.78 23.35
CA MET A 538 8.92 -0.10 22.30
C MET A 538 10.04 -0.73 21.45
N GLN A 539 11.18 -0.07 21.31
CA GLN A 539 12.39 -0.61 20.67
C GLN A 539 13.24 -1.50 21.59
N GLY A 540 13.05 -1.43 22.90
CA GLY A 540 13.99 -1.94 23.91
C GLY A 540 13.47 -3.03 24.86
N GLU A 541 12.20 -3.42 24.77
CA GLU A 541 11.63 -4.47 25.63
C GLU A 541 11.03 -5.62 24.82
N ILE A 542 11.90 -6.49 24.28
CA ILE A 542 11.59 -7.92 24.13
C ILE A 542 12.81 -8.71 24.64
N ASN A 543 12.72 -9.18 25.88
CA ASN A 543 13.52 -10.30 26.39
C ASN A 543 12.69 -11.57 26.29
#